data_AF-A0A962IP23-F1
#
_entry.id   AF-A0A962IP23-F1
#
_cell.length_a   1.000
_cell.length_b   1.000
_cell.length_c   1.000
_cell.angle_alpha   90.00
_cell.angle_beta   90.00
_cell.angle_gamma   90.00
#
_symmetry.space_group_name_H-M   'P 1'
#
loop_
_entity.id
_entity.type
_entity.pdbx_description
1 polymer ?
#
loop_
_entity_poly.entity_id
_entity_poly.type
_entity_poly.pdbx_seq_one_letter_code
_entity_poly.pdbx_strand_id
1 'polypeptide(L)'
;MRKAIAWGLFVALAGSAGSVLAAEGMWQPAQLPDLATPLAEAGLKVDPKRLSDLTEYPMNAVVGLGFCTASFVSPMGLVTTNHHCAYGAIQYNSTAERNLLADGFLARTLGEELRADPT
;
A
#
# COMPACT_ATOMS: atom_id res chain seq x y z
N MET A 1 4.03 20.34 -55.58
CA MET A 1 3.69 21.15 -54.39
C MET A 1 2.78 20.42 -53.39
N ARG A 2 1.63 19.86 -53.79
CA ARG A 2 0.71 19.14 -52.86
C ARG A 2 1.34 17.96 -52.10
N LYS A 3 2.22 17.19 -52.75
CA LYS A 3 2.94 16.08 -52.11
C LYS A 3 3.95 16.56 -51.05
N ALA A 4 4.67 17.66 -51.29
CA ALA A 4 5.61 18.21 -50.32
C ALA A 4 4.92 18.75 -49.04
N ILE A 5 3.72 19.33 -49.20
CA ILE A 5 2.90 19.80 -48.07
C ILE A 5 2.39 18.60 -47.24
N ALA A 6 1.96 17.52 -47.90
CA ALA A 6 1.50 16.31 -47.22
C ALA A 6 2.62 15.62 -46.41
N TRP A 7 3.86 15.61 -46.93
CA TRP A 7 5.01 15.08 -46.21
C TRP A 7 5.47 15.99 -45.06
N GLY A 8 5.39 17.33 -45.22
CA GLY A 8 5.67 18.28 -44.15
C GLY A 8 4.69 18.19 -42.97
N LEU A 9 3.40 17.96 -43.25
CA LEU A 9 2.38 17.74 -42.21
C LEU A 9 2.57 16.43 -41.44
N PHE A 10 3.06 15.37 -42.10
CA PHE A 10 3.29 14.07 -41.45
C PHE A 10 4.48 14.10 -40.49
N VAL A 11 5.55 14.84 -40.84
CA VAL A 11 6.72 15.04 -39.96
C VAL A 11 6.38 15.93 -38.76
N ALA A 12 5.52 16.95 -38.95
CA ALA A 12 5.08 17.82 -37.86
C ALA A 12 4.20 17.08 -36.82
N LEU A 13 3.38 16.11 -37.24
CA LEU A 13 2.55 15.31 -36.32
C LEU A 13 3.36 14.26 -35.53
N ALA A 14 4.48 13.78 -36.06
CA ALA A 14 5.34 12.80 -35.39
C ALA A 14 6.22 13.42 -34.29
N GLY A 15 6.43 14.75 -34.31
CA GLY A 15 7.28 15.47 -33.37
C GLY A 15 6.63 15.85 -32.03
N SER A 16 5.32 15.64 -31.87
CA SER A 16 4.54 16.07 -30.70
C SER A 16 4.18 14.93 -29.73
N ALA A 17 4.93 13.83 -29.74
CA ALA A 17 4.87 12.85 -28.66
C ALA A 17 5.53 13.43 -27.41
N GLY A 18 4.79 14.25 -26.67
CA GLY A 18 5.19 14.71 -25.35
C GLY A 18 5.49 13.50 -24.47
N SER A 19 6.58 13.57 -23.71
CA SER A 19 6.93 12.56 -22.72
C SER A 19 5.79 12.47 -21.69
N VAL A 20 5.00 11.39 -21.75
CA VAL A 20 4.03 11.08 -20.70
C VAL A 20 4.84 10.60 -19.49
N LEU A 21 5.07 11.50 -18.54
CA LEU A 21 5.60 11.18 -17.20
C LEU A 21 4.44 10.64 -16.36
N ALA A 22 4.21 9.33 -16.43
CA ALA A 22 3.31 8.68 -15.49
C ALA A 22 4.08 8.36 -14.19
N ALA A 23 3.72 9.03 -13.10
CA ALA A 23 4.18 8.71 -11.74
C ALA A 23 3.36 7.57 -11.08
N GLU A 24 2.31 7.10 -11.75
CA GLU A 24 1.41 6.04 -11.29
C GLU A 24 2.08 4.66 -11.32
N GLY A 25 1.86 3.84 -10.28
CA GLY A 25 2.28 2.44 -10.31
C GLY A 25 2.15 1.72 -8.98
N MET A 26 1.82 0.43 -9.06
CA MET A 26 2.01 -0.54 -7.97
C MET A 26 3.27 -1.35 -8.28
N TRP A 27 4.38 -0.94 -7.70
CA TRP A 27 5.71 -1.50 -8.01
C TRP A 27 5.99 -2.71 -7.14
N GLN A 28 6.55 -3.76 -7.75
CA GLN A 28 7.05 -4.88 -6.96
C GLN A 28 8.31 -4.42 -6.19
N PRO A 29 8.52 -4.89 -4.95
CA PRO A 29 9.70 -4.56 -4.15
C PRO A 29 11.04 -4.72 -4.89
N ALA A 30 11.16 -5.77 -5.71
CA ALA A 30 12.36 -6.05 -6.50
C ALA A 30 12.70 -4.95 -7.53
N GLN A 31 11.71 -4.13 -7.93
CA GLN A 31 11.89 -3.05 -8.90
C GLN A 31 12.33 -1.73 -8.24
N LEU A 32 12.21 -1.61 -6.91
CA LEU A 32 12.52 -0.36 -6.20
C LEU A 32 13.97 0.14 -6.40
N PRO A 33 15.01 -0.71 -6.49
CA PRO A 33 16.36 -0.26 -6.81
C PRO A 33 16.46 0.46 -8.17
N ASP A 34 15.73 -0.02 -9.18
CA ASP A 34 15.70 0.59 -10.52
C ASP A 34 14.96 1.93 -10.53
N LEU A 35 14.12 2.16 -9.52
CA LEU A 35 13.33 3.38 -9.32
C LEU A 35 14.00 4.36 -8.34
N ALA A 36 15.28 4.18 -8.01
CA ALA A 36 15.93 4.97 -6.98
C ALA A 36 15.89 6.49 -7.23
N THR A 37 16.15 6.91 -8.47
CA THR A 37 16.07 8.34 -8.86
C THR A 37 14.67 8.91 -8.68
N PRO A 38 13.60 8.38 -9.31
CA PRO A 38 12.26 8.95 -9.13
C PRO A 38 11.75 8.86 -7.68
N LEU A 39 12.12 7.83 -6.91
CA LEU A 39 11.77 7.73 -5.49
C LEU A 39 12.47 8.82 -4.65
N ALA A 40 13.75 9.08 -4.91
CA ALA A 40 14.49 10.15 -4.23
C ALA A 40 13.94 11.54 -4.59
N GLU A 41 13.60 11.76 -5.86
CA GLU A 41 12.93 12.99 -6.35
C GLU A 41 11.56 13.18 -5.70
N ALA A 42 10.80 12.10 -5.46
CA ALA A 42 9.55 12.11 -4.72
C ALA A 42 9.73 12.30 -3.19
N GLY A 43 10.96 12.33 -2.70
CA GLY A 43 11.29 12.65 -1.31
C GLY A 43 11.60 11.45 -0.43
N LEU A 44 11.68 10.22 -0.97
CA LEU A 44 12.10 9.05 -0.20
C LEU A 44 13.51 9.26 0.36
N LYS A 45 13.67 9.04 1.67
CA LYS A 45 14.97 9.18 2.37
C LYS A 45 15.65 7.86 2.68
N VAL A 46 14.92 6.76 2.55
CA VAL A 46 15.43 5.40 2.76
C VAL A 46 15.97 4.87 1.45
N ASP A 47 17.06 4.09 1.51
CA ASP A 47 17.60 3.38 0.36
C ASP A 47 16.54 2.39 -0.19
N PRO A 48 16.09 2.56 -1.45
CA PRO A 48 15.14 1.65 -2.10
C PRO A 48 15.57 0.18 -2.08
N LYS A 49 16.87 -0.11 -2.07
CA LYS A 49 17.39 -1.48 -1.95
C LYS A 49 16.95 -2.13 -0.64
N ARG A 50 16.86 -1.37 0.46
CA ARG A 50 16.35 -1.88 1.74
C ARG A 50 14.87 -2.25 1.69
N LEU A 51 14.12 -1.64 0.79
CA LEU A 51 12.70 -1.92 0.59
C LEU A 51 12.48 -3.08 -0.40
N SER A 52 13.52 -3.56 -1.07
CA SER A 52 13.43 -4.71 -1.98
C SER A 52 13.52 -6.07 -1.27
N ASP A 53 14.07 -6.11 -0.05
CA ASP A 53 14.12 -7.31 0.77
C ASP A 53 12.85 -7.43 1.61
N LEU A 54 11.99 -8.37 1.25
CA LEU A 54 10.72 -8.61 1.92
C LEU A 54 10.86 -9.25 3.31
N THR A 55 12.04 -9.76 3.64
CA THR A 55 12.32 -10.46 4.91
C THR A 55 12.97 -9.56 5.96
N GLU A 56 13.38 -8.36 5.57
CA GLU A 56 14.02 -7.37 6.43
C GLU A 56 13.12 -6.16 6.72
N TYR A 57 13.48 -5.42 7.77
CA TYR A 57 12.75 -4.20 8.14
C TYR A 57 12.97 -3.09 7.09
N PRO A 58 11.89 -2.41 6.62
CA PRO A 58 10.53 -2.43 7.17
C PRO A 58 9.54 -3.40 6.49
N MET A 59 9.93 -4.07 5.41
CA MET A 59 8.98 -4.83 4.58
C MET A 59 8.46 -6.09 5.28
N ASN A 60 9.27 -6.71 6.12
CA ASN A 60 8.85 -7.88 6.92
C ASN A 60 7.77 -7.58 7.97
N ALA A 61 7.53 -6.30 8.28
CA ALA A 61 6.46 -5.90 9.16
C ALA A 61 5.10 -5.92 8.45
N VAL A 62 5.05 -5.91 7.11
CA VAL A 62 3.80 -5.88 6.33
C VAL A 62 3.27 -7.30 6.16
N VAL A 63 2.00 -7.50 6.46
CA VAL A 63 1.34 -8.81 6.38
C VAL A 63 0.01 -8.73 5.64
N GLY A 64 -0.37 -9.82 4.98
CA GLY A 64 -1.68 -9.98 4.35
C GLY A 64 -2.67 -10.64 5.30
N LEU A 65 -3.88 -10.09 5.36
CA LEU A 65 -5.04 -10.67 6.05
C LEU A 65 -5.99 -11.38 5.07
N GLY A 66 -5.49 -11.82 3.91
CA GLY A 66 -6.28 -12.39 2.80
C GLY A 66 -6.87 -11.34 1.85
N PHE A 67 -7.68 -10.40 2.37
CA PHE A 67 -8.30 -9.33 1.57
C PHE A 67 -7.83 -7.91 1.93
N CYS A 68 -7.20 -7.76 3.09
CA CYS A 68 -6.65 -6.50 3.56
C CYS A 68 -5.14 -6.62 3.82
N THR A 69 -4.48 -5.48 3.94
CA THR A 69 -3.12 -5.37 4.45
C THR A 69 -3.14 -4.97 5.93
N ALA A 70 -2.15 -5.41 6.66
CA ALA A 70 -1.87 -4.98 8.02
C ALA A 70 -0.36 -4.86 8.23
N SER A 71 0.06 -4.33 9.37
CA SER A 71 1.47 -4.34 9.74
C SER A 71 1.70 -4.55 11.23
N PHE A 72 2.79 -5.23 11.56
CA PHE A 72 3.31 -5.27 12.91
C PHE A 72 3.85 -3.89 13.31
N VAL A 73 3.45 -3.45 14.50
CA VAL A 73 3.86 -2.16 15.09
C VAL A 73 4.52 -2.33 16.47
N SER A 74 4.74 -3.57 16.91
CA SER A 74 5.49 -3.87 18.13
C SER A 74 6.22 -5.21 18.03
N PRO A 75 7.30 -5.43 18.79
CA PRO A 75 8.00 -6.73 18.85
C PRO A 75 7.19 -7.82 19.56
N MET A 76 6.07 -7.48 20.21
CA MET A 76 5.17 -8.43 20.89
C MET A 76 3.99 -8.85 20.02
N GLY A 77 3.98 -8.51 18.73
CA GLY A 77 2.95 -8.97 17.80
C GLY A 77 1.72 -8.08 17.67
N LEU A 78 1.71 -6.86 18.26
CA LEU A 78 0.65 -5.89 17.97
C LEU A 78 0.61 -5.57 16.47
N VAL A 79 -0.58 -5.73 15.87
CA VAL A 79 -0.84 -5.49 14.45
C VAL A 79 -1.80 -4.30 14.30
N THR A 80 -1.55 -3.44 13.31
CA THR A 80 -2.49 -2.38 12.90
C THR A 80 -3.06 -2.67 11.51
N THR A 81 -4.36 -2.39 11.35
CA THR A 81 -5.08 -2.44 10.07
C THR A 81 -6.24 -1.44 10.13
N ASN A 82 -7.01 -1.32 9.05
CA ASN A 82 -8.17 -0.45 9.03
C ASN A 82 -9.35 -1.05 9.79
N HIS A 83 -10.20 -0.18 10.32
CA HIS A 83 -11.41 -0.59 11.04
C HIS A 83 -12.33 -1.48 10.18
N HIS A 84 -12.50 -1.17 8.89
CA HIS A 84 -13.35 -1.98 7.99
C HIS A 84 -12.76 -3.38 7.73
N CYS A 85 -11.45 -3.55 7.86
CA CYS A 85 -10.80 -4.86 7.77
C CYS A 85 -11.04 -5.70 9.02
N ALA A 86 -11.07 -5.06 10.20
CA ALA A 86 -11.36 -5.70 11.48
C ALA A 86 -12.86 -5.81 11.80
N TYR A 87 -13.73 -5.26 10.95
CA TYR A 87 -15.17 -5.12 11.22
C TYR A 87 -15.83 -6.46 11.55
N GLY A 88 -15.51 -7.53 10.82
CA GLY A 88 -16.03 -8.87 11.07
C GLY A 88 -15.72 -9.36 12.49
N ALA A 89 -14.46 -9.23 12.93
CA ALA A 89 -14.04 -9.61 14.28
C ALA A 89 -14.69 -8.75 15.37
N ILE A 90 -14.86 -7.44 15.13
CA ILE A 90 -15.54 -6.53 16.06
C ILE A 90 -17.03 -6.91 16.16
N GLN A 91 -17.68 -7.17 15.03
CA GLN A 91 -19.07 -7.58 14.97
C GLN A 91 -19.30 -8.93 15.65
N TYR A 92 -18.43 -9.92 15.40
CA TYR A 92 -18.48 -11.24 16.02
C TYR A 92 -18.45 -11.18 17.56
N ASN A 93 -17.70 -10.22 18.10
CA ASN A 93 -17.57 -9.99 19.54
C ASN A 93 -18.61 -9.02 20.13
N SER A 94 -19.48 -8.45 19.29
CA SER A 94 -20.53 -7.53 19.71
C SER A 94 -21.83 -8.27 20.00
N THR A 95 -22.60 -7.76 20.96
CA THR A 95 -24.00 -8.18 21.22
C THR A 95 -24.91 -6.94 21.22
N ALA A 96 -26.22 -7.14 21.34
CA ALA A 96 -27.16 -6.02 21.47
C ALA A 96 -26.88 -5.20 22.75
N GLU A 97 -26.44 -5.86 23.82
CA GLU A 97 -26.12 -5.24 25.11
C GLU A 97 -24.70 -4.67 25.17
N ARG A 98 -23.78 -5.17 24.33
CA ARG A 98 -22.38 -4.73 24.26
C ARG A 98 -22.00 -4.47 22.81
N ASN A 99 -22.22 -3.23 22.36
CA ASN A 99 -22.06 -2.84 20.96
C ASN A 99 -20.67 -2.25 20.70
N LEU A 100 -19.68 -3.11 20.43
CA LEU A 100 -18.30 -2.67 20.18
C LEU A 100 -18.16 -1.87 18.88
N LEU A 101 -19.11 -1.98 17.96
CA LEU A 101 -19.13 -1.19 16.73
C LEU A 101 -19.48 0.28 17.00
N ALA A 102 -20.35 0.54 17.97
CA ALA A 102 -20.74 1.90 18.35
C ALA A 102 -19.80 2.51 19.39
N ASP A 103 -19.46 1.75 20.43
CA ASP A 103 -18.77 2.27 21.61
C ASP A 103 -17.24 2.13 21.51
N GLY A 104 -16.75 1.33 20.54
CA GLY A 104 -15.35 0.97 20.42
C GLY A 104 -14.92 -0.10 21.40
N PHE A 105 -13.65 -0.50 21.30
CA PHE A 105 -13.05 -1.51 22.15
C PHE A 105 -11.59 -1.15 22.45
N LEU A 106 -11.20 -1.32 23.71
CA LEU A 106 -9.82 -1.15 24.17
C LEU A 106 -9.53 -2.20 25.26
N ALA A 107 -8.68 -3.17 24.93
CA ALA A 107 -8.08 -4.05 25.91
C ALA A 107 -6.96 -3.30 26.65
N ARG A 108 -7.05 -3.18 27.98
CA ARG A 108 -6.01 -2.52 28.80
C ARG A 108 -4.84 -3.46 29.10
N THR A 109 -5.07 -4.76 28.97
CA THR A 109 -4.09 -5.82 29.18
C THR A 109 -4.22 -6.88 28.08
N LEU A 110 -3.16 -7.66 27.83
CA LEU A 110 -3.21 -8.75 26.84
C LEU A 110 -4.30 -9.80 27.16
N GLY A 111 -4.62 -10.00 28.45
CA GLY A 111 -5.67 -10.93 28.86
C GLY A 111 -7.09 -10.45 28.56
N GLU A 112 -7.26 -9.16 28.26
CA GLU A 112 -8.54 -8.58 27.85
C GLU A 112 -8.75 -8.62 26.34
N GLU A 113 -7.74 -9.01 25.54
CA GLU A 113 -7.87 -9.15 24.09
C GLU A 113 -8.87 -10.25 23.73
N LEU A 114 -9.74 -9.93 22.79
CA LEU A 114 -10.77 -10.84 22.31
C LEU A 114 -10.26 -11.64 21.12
N ARG A 115 -10.66 -12.90 21.04
CA ARG A 115 -10.39 -13.71 19.85
C ARG A 115 -11.18 -13.13 18.67
N ALA A 116 -10.50 -12.98 17.54
CA ALA A 116 -11.18 -12.75 16.27
C ALA A 116 -12.06 -13.95 15.91
N ASP A 117 -12.97 -13.77 14.95
CA ASP A 117 -13.81 -14.84 14.44
C ASP A 117 -12.97 -16.02 13.90
N PRO A 118 -13.43 -17.28 14.07
CA PRO A 118 -12.76 -18.43 13.49
C PRO A 118 -12.93 -18.40 11.97
N THR A 119 -11.82 -18.14 11.27
CA THR A 119 -11.68 -18.26 9.81
C THR A 119 -11.54 -19.72 9.36
#